data_AF-A0A0D2XG30-F1
#
_entry.id   AF-A0A0D2XG30-F1
#
_cell.length_a   1.000
_cell.length_b   1.000
_cell.length_c   1.000
_cell.angle_alpha   90.00
_cell.angle_beta   90.00
_cell.angle_gamma   90.00
#
_symmetry.space_group_name_H-M   'P 1'
#
loop_
_entity.id
_entity.type
_entity.pdbx_description
1 polymer ?
#
loop_
_entity_poly.entity_id
_entity_poly.type
_entity_poly.pdbx_seq_one_letter_code
_entity_poly.pdbx_strand_id
1 'polypeptide(L)'
;RMRERLGNEKELCEKLIPDYEYGCRRPTPGDGYLEALRQENTRVTFDPIVQITESGIQTTQDHTDFDIIVCATGFDASFRRSWTVQGRNGYQLHEAWGESPEAYFGVATANMPNYFIFIGPNS
;
A
#
# COMPACT_ATOMS: atom_id res chain seq x y z
N ARG A 1 -1.27 24.56 4.93
CA ARG A 1 -2.35 23.80 5.60
C ARG A 1 -1.83 22.52 6.27
N MET A 2 -1.14 21.59 5.59
CA MET A 2 -0.58 20.40 6.28
C MET A 2 0.49 20.76 7.34
N ARG A 3 1.49 21.60 6.99
CA ARG A 3 2.53 22.04 7.96
C ARG A 3 1.95 22.59 9.27
N GLU A 4 0.97 23.49 9.13
CA GLU A 4 0.26 24.10 10.24
C GLU A 4 -0.48 23.08 11.11
N ARG A 5 -1.23 22.14 10.49
CA ARG A 5 -1.95 21.07 11.21
C ARG A 5 -0.98 20.14 11.95
N LEU A 6 0.17 19.86 11.35
CA LEU A 6 1.29 19.12 11.96
C LEU A 6 2.07 19.95 13.01
N GLY A 7 1.65 21.17 13.32
CA GLY A 7 2.30 22.01 14.34
C GLY A 7 3.67 22.54 13.92
N ASN A 8 4.00 22.49 12.63
CA ASN A 8 5.31 22.80 12.07
C ASN A 8 6.46 21.96 12.65
N GLU A 9 6.15 20.76 13.18
CA GLU A 9 7.16 19.79 13.60
C GLU A 9 7.92 19.32 12.34
N LYS A 10 9.25 19.44 12.38
CA LYS A 10 10.08 19.36 11.19
C LYS A 10 10.08 17.96 10.59
N GLU A 11 10.23 16.93 11.42
CA GLU A 11 10.37 15.55 10.95
C GLU A 11 9.06 15.04 10.33
N LEU A 12 7.92 15.24 10.99
CA LEU A 12 6.59 14.92 10.51
C LEU A 12 6.29 15.67 9.21
N CYS A 13 6.67 16.95 9.11
CA CYS A 13 6.49 17.70 7.88
C CYS A 13 7.31 17.13 6.72
N GLU A 14 8.57 16.76 6.97
CA GLU A 14 9.44 16.16 5.95
C GLU A 14 8.97 14.77 5.50
N LYS A 15 8.40 13.97 6.42
CA LYS A 15 7.99 12.60 6.14
C LYS A 15 6.57 12.46 5.58
N LEU A 16 5.64 13.35 5.96
CA LEU A 16 4.22 13.20 5.64
C LEU A 16 3.73 14.12 4.53
N ILE A 17 4.45 15.20 4.22
CA ILE A 17 4.08 16.08 3.11
C ILE A 17 4.63 15.48 1.83
N PRO A 18 3.77 15.04 0.90
CA PRO A 18 4.24 14.41 -0.32
C PRO A 18 5.04 15.34 -1.22
N ASP A 19 6.02 14.78 -1.91
CA ASP A 19 6.83 15.44 -2.95
C ASP A 19 6.26 15.25 -4.36
N TYR A 20 5.17 14.50 -4.50
CA TYR A 20 4.45 14.28 -5.76
C TYR A 20 3.24 15.22 -5.91
N GLU A 21 2.82 15.43 -7.16
CA GLU A 21 1.68 16.29 -7.49
C GLU A 21 0.34 15.72 -6.99
N TYR A 22 -0.59 16.63 -6.67
CA TYR A 22 -1.92 16.25 -6.24
C TYR A 22 -2.65 15.46 -7.34
N GLY A 23 -3.26 14.34 -6.97
CA GLY A 23 -4.00 13.47 -7.91
C GLY A 23 -3.19 12.31 -8.50
N CYS A 24 -1.85 12.32 -8.39
CA CYS A 24 -1.02 11.16 -8.77
C CYS A 24 -1.29 9.92 -7.90
N ARG A 25 -1.89 10.12 -6.72
CA ARG A 25 -2.40 9.06 -5.84
C ARG A 25 -3.78 9.43 -5.34
N ARG A 26 -4.56 8.43 -4.93
CA ARG A 26 -5.87 8.65 -4.30
C ARG A 26 -5.69 9.51 -3.03
N PRO A 27 -6.42 10.63 -2.90
CA PRO A 27 -6.25 11.54 -1.77
C PRO A 27 -6.43 10.85 -0.42
N THR A 28 -5.43 11.02 0.42
CA THR A 28 -5.33 10.65 1.84
C THR A 28 -4.46 11.72 2.51
N PRO A 29 -4.50 11.90 3.84
CA PRO A 29 -5.33 11.23 4.85
C PRO A 29 -6.69 11.92 5.07
N GLY A 30 -7.60 11.24 5.78
CA GLY A 30 -8.91 11.77 6.16
C GLY A 30 -8.85 12.80 7.29
N ASP A 31 -10.02 13.32 7.67
CA ASP A 31 -10.16 14.29 8.75
C ASP A 31 -9.65 13.73 10.09
N GLY A 32 -9.01 14.59 10.89
CA GLY A 32 -8.47 14.24 12.22
C GLY A 32 -7.14 13.48 12.22
N TYR A 33 -6.68 12.92 11.08
CA TYR A 33 -5.44 12.13 11.05
C TYR A 33 -4.20 12.94 11.46
N LEU A 34 -4.02 14.14 10.90
CA LEU A 34 -2.83 14.95 11.17
C LEU A 34 -2.79 15.44 12.63
N GLU A 35 -3.96 15.68 13.24
CA GLU A 35 -4.09 16.04 14.65
C GLU A 35 -3.81 14.85 15.58
N ALA A 36 -4.26 13.64 15.19
CA ALA A 36 -4.05 12.43 15.97
C ALA A 36 -2.57 12.09 16.17
N LEU A 37 -1.73 12.40 15.18
CA LEU A 37 -0.27 12.21 15.24
C LEU A 37 0.43 13.06 16.32
N ARG A 38 -0.27 14.07 16.86
CA ARG A 38 0.26 15.01 17.84
C ARG A 38 -0.32 14.82 19.25
N GLN A 39 -1.22 13.87 19.44
CA GLN A 39 -1.78 13.62 20.76
C GLN A 39 -0.71 13.02 21.69
N GLU A 40 -0.80 13.30 22.98
CA GLU A 40 0.19 12.88 23.98
C GLU A 40 0.35 11.36 24.08
N ASN A 41 -0.69 10.61 23.71
CA ASN A 41 -0.71 9.15 23.68
C ASN A 41 -0.24 8.55 22.34
N THR A 42 0.20 9.37 21.40
CA THR A 42 0.66 8.92 20.08
C THR A 42 2.18 9.06 19.98
N ARG A 43 2.85 7.96 19.66
CA ARG A 43 4.26 7.97 19.27
C ARG A 43 4.38 7.63 17.79
N VAL A 44 4.99 8.50 17.01
CA VAL A 44 5.31 8.26 15.59
C VAL A 44 6.78 7.81 15.52
N THR A 45 7.03 6.75 14.78
CA THR A 45 8.40 6.27 14.48
C THR A 45 8.53 6.02 12.99
N PHE A 46 9.72 6.31 12.47
CA PHE A 46 10.14 6.02 11.09
C PHE A 46 11.29 5.01 11.05
N ASP A 47 11.60 4.40 12.20
CA ASP A 47 12.70 3.45 12.34
C ASP A 47 12.35 2.14 11.61
N PRO A 48 13.28 1.55 10.83
CA PRO A 48 13.05 0.28 10.18
C PRO A 48 12.71 -0.83 11.18
N ILE A 49 11.67 -1.60 10.87
CA ILE A 49 11.29 -2.79 11.64
C ILE A 49 12.30 -3.90 11.33
N VAL A 50 12.87 -4.50 12.37
CA VAL A 50 13.78 -5.65 12.28
C VAL A 50 12.99 -6.95 12.33
N GLN A 51 12.08 -7.08 13.30
CA GLN A 51 11.23 -8.26 13.46
C GLN A 51 10.03 -7.96 14.38
N ILE A 52 9.01 -8.81 14.27
CA ILE A 52 7.95 -8.95 15.27
C ILE A 52 8.39 -10.01 16.27
N THR A 53 8.22 -9.71 17.55
CA THR A 53 8.56 -10.58 18.68
C THR A 53 7.28 -11.06 19.36
N GLU A 54 7.40 -11.97 20.33
CA GLU A 54 6.24 -12.48 21.08
C GLU A 54 5.47 -11.38 21.81
N SER A 55 6.15 -10.35 22.33
CA SER A 55 5.53 -9.28 23.11
C SER A 55 5.29 -7.97 22.33
N GLY A 56 5.89 -7.80 21.14
CA GLY A 56 5.81 -6.53 20.43
C GLY A 56 6.71 -6.43 19.21
N ILE A 57 7.24 -5.23 18.92
CA ILE A 57 7.97 -4.91 17.70
C ILE A 57 9.40 -4.45 18.03
N GLN A 58 10.39 -5.04 17.36
CA GLN A 58 11.77 -4.59 17.38
C GLN A 58 12.04 -3.69 16.16
N THR A 59 12.42 -2.45 16.41
CA THR A 59 12.98 -1.53 15.40
C THR A 59 14.51 -1.58 15.42
N THR A 60 15.18 -0.82 14.56
CA THR A 60 16.65 -0.66 14.65
C THR A 60 17.12 0.10 15.90
N GLN A 61 16.23 0.83 16.57
CA GLN A 61 16.57 1.67 17.74
C GLN A 61 16.15 1.02 19.06
N ASP A 62 14.93 0.50 19.12
CA ASP A 62 14.31 0.05 20.36
C ASP A 62 13.37 -1.14 20.15
N HIS A 63 12.99 -1.73 21.28
CA HIS A 63 11.93 -2.72 21.36
C HIS A 63 10.75 -2.09 22.10
N THR A 64 9.53 -2.38 21.66
CA THR A 64 8.31 -1.90 22.33
C THR A 64 7.25 -2.98 22.35
N ASP A 65 6.70 -3.23 23.54
CA ASP A 65 5.61 -4.16 23.76
C ASP A 65 4.28 -3.58 23.24
N PHE A 66 3.45 -4.45 22.66
CA PHE A 66 2.13 -4.08 22.16
C PHE A 66 1.11 -5.19 22.46
N ASP A 67 -0.04 -4.82 23.01
CA ASP A 67 -1.15 -5.76 23.19
C ASP A 67 -1.79 -6.16 21.85
N ILE A 68 -1.78 -5.25 20.88
CA ILE A 68 -2.40 -5.42 19.55
C ILE A 68 -1.52 -4.79 18.48
N ILE A 69 -1.32 -5.51 17.38
CA ILE A 69 -0.62 -5.02 16.18
C ILE A 69 -1.61 -4.99 15.01
N VAL A 70 -1.73 -3.84 14.34
CA VAL A 70 -2.60 -3.64 13.17
C VAL A 70 -1.76 -3.46 11.91
N CYS A 71 -1.85 -4.40 10.96
CA CYS A 71 -1.12 -4.35 9.69
C CYS A 71 -1.88 -3.51 8.64
N ALA A 72 -1.64 -2.20 8.62
CA ALA A 72 -2.15 -1.30 7.57
C ALA A 72 -1.21 -1.22 6.35
N THR A 73 -0.67 -2.36 5.90
CA THR A 73 0.44 -2.47 4.93
C THR A 73 0.01 -2.47 3.46
N GLY A 74 -1.25 -2.16 3.16
CA GLY A 74 -1.79 -2.16 1.81
C GLY A 74 -2.16 -3.55 1.29
N PHE A 75 -2.22 -3.69 -0.04
CA PHE A 75 -2.66 -4.90 -0.73
C PHE A 75 -1.79 -5.17 -1.97
N ASP A 76 -1.76 -6.43 -2.42
CA ASP A 76 -1.17 -6.78 -3.71
C ASP A 76 -2.07 -6.27 -4.85
N ALA A 77 -1.56 -5.26 -5.56
CA ALA A 77 -2.21 -4.66 -6.73
C ALA A 77 -1.63 -5.15 -8.07
N SER A 78 -0.85 -6.23 -8.08
CA SER A 78 -0.23 -6.81 -9.29
C SER A 78 -1.23 -7.49 -10.24
N PHE A 79 -2.50 -7.59 -9.83
CA PHE A 79 -3.56 -8.36 -10.51
C PHE A 79 -3.27 -9.87 -10.62
N ARG A 80 -2.18 -10.37 -10.03
CA ARG A 80 -1.91 -11.82 -9.98
C ARG A 80 -2.90 -12.48 -9.05
N ARG A 81 -3.61 -13.49 -9.56
CA ARG A 81 -4.53 -14.29 -8.76
C ARG A 81 -3.75 -15.27 -7.90
N SER A 82 -4.31 -15.65 -6.75
CA SER A 82 -3.71 -16.65 -5.86
C SER A 82 -3.77 -18.08 -6.41
N TRP A 83 -4.44 -18.29 -7.55
CA TRP A 83 -4.54 -19.57 -8.25
C TRP A 83 -4.06 -19.43 -9.69
N THR A 84 -3.68 -20.56 -10.28
CA THR A 84 -3.26 -20.62 -11.68
C THR A 84 -4.45 -20.41 -12.61
N VAL A 85 -4.32 -19.44 -13.53
CA VAL A 85 -5.24 -19.24 -14.65
C VAL A 85 -4.50 -19.58 -15.93
N GLN A 86 -4.94 -20.64 -16.61
CA GLN A 86 -4.33 -21.17 -17.82
C GLN A 86 -5.25 -20.95 -19.03
N GLY A 87 -4.69 -20.39 -20.08
CA GLY A 87 -5.35 -20.11 -21.36
C GLY A 87 -4.91 -21.08 -22.45
N ARG A 88 -5.02 -20.63 -23.70
CA ARG A 88 -4.66 -21.44 -24.88
C ARG A 88 -3.17 -21.80 -24.88
N ASN A 89 -2.85 -22.98 -25.40
CA ASN A 89 -1.47 -23.43 -25.66
C ASN A 89 -0.55 -23.35 -24.43
N GLY A 90 -1.09 -23.55 -23.22
CA GLY A 90 -0.32 -23.48 -21.98
C GLY A 90 -0.05 -22.06 -21.47
N TYR A 91 -0.61 -21.03 -22.10
CA TYR A 91 -0.43 -19.63 -21.70
C TYR A 91 -0.88 -19.40 -20.25
N GLN A 92 0.01 -18.91 -19.39
CA GLN A 92 -0.30 -18.68 -17.98
C GLN A 92 -0.46 -17.18 -17.70
N LEU A 93 -1.61 -16.79 -17.16
CA LEU A 93 -1.93 -15.37 -16.97
C LEU A 93 -0.96 -14.66 -16.02
N HIS A 94 -0.55 -15.36 -14.96
CA HIS A 94 0.31 -14.79 -13.92
C HIS A 94 1.72 -14.48 -14.44
N GLU A 95 2.26 -15.32 -15.34
CA GLU A 95 3.54 -15.07 -16.01
C GLU A 95 3.41 -13.91 -16.99
N ALA A 96 2.33 -13.91 -17.78
CA ALA A 96 2.08 -12.90 -18.79
C ALA A 96 1.90 -11.48 -18.21
N TRP A 97 1.18 -11.36 -17.10
CA TRP A 97 0.92 -10.07 -16.47
C TRP A 97 2.11 -9.52 -15.69
N GLY A 98 3.01 -10.39 -15.20
CA GLY A 98 4.33 -9.99 -14.73
C GLY A 98 4.32 -8.68 -13.92
N GLU A 99 5.15 -7.72 -14.34
CA GLU A 99 5.25 -6.39 -13.74
C GLU A 99 4.29 -5.36 -14.36
N SER A 100 3.80 -5.61 -15.58
CA SER A 100 2.92 -4.70 -16.32
C SER A 100 1.71 -5.48 -16.84
N PRO A 101 0.66 -5.62 -16.04
CA PRO A 101 -0.55 -6.32 -16.43
C PRO A 101 -1.24 -5.61 -17.59
N GLU A 102 -1.65 -6.38 -18.60
CA GLU A 102 -2.28 -5.86 -19.81
C GLU A 102 -3.68 -6.45 -20.02
N ALA A 103 -4.62 -5.56 -20.30
CA ALA A 103 -5.97 -5.91 -20.69
C ALA A 103 -6.45 -5.06 -21.86
N TYR A 104 -7.15 -5.70 -22.79
CA TYR A 104 -7.90 -5.07 -23.85
C TYR A 104 -9.17 -4.44 -23.28
N PHE A 105 -9.29 -3.11 -23.42
CA PHE A 105 -10.33 -2.28 -22.81
C PHE A 105 -10.54 -2.51 -21.30
N GLY A 106 -9.50 -2.97 -20.59
CA GLY A 106 -9.59 -3.28 -19.16
C GLY A 106 -10.46 -4.49 -18.79
N VAL A 107 -10.94 -5.27 -19.78
CA VAL A 107 -11.92 -6.35 -19.54
C VAL A 107 -11.49 -7.73 -20.03
N ALA A 108 -10.61 -7.82 -21.01
CA ALA A 108 -10.16 -9.08 -21.60
C ALA A 108 -8.63 -9.09 -21.76
N THR A 109 -8.03 -10.26 -21.99
CA THR A 109 -6.57 -10.36 -22.17
C THR A 109 -6.21 -11.41 -23.23
N ALA A 110 -5.01 -11.31 -23.78
CA ALA A 110 -4.55 -12.17 -24.86
C ALA A 110 -4.56 -13.65 -24.44
N ASN A 111 -4.84 -14.55 -25.39
CA ASN A 111 -4.83 -16.01 -25.21
C ASN A 111 -5.78 -16.58 -24.13
N MET A 112 -6.67 -15.76 -23.58
CA MET A 112 -7.67 -16.13 -22.57
C MET A 112 -9.09 -15.95 -23.13
N PRO A 113 -9.55 -16.79 -24.09
CA PRO A 113 -10.88 -16.66 -24.66
C PRO A 113 -11.96 -16.86 -23.59
N ASN A 114 -13.05 -16.09 -23.67
CA ASN A 114 -14.17 -16.11 -22.73
C ASN A 114 -13.79 -15.87 -21.25
N TYR A 115 -12.61 -15.30 -20.99
CA TYR A 115 -12.21 -14.83 -19.67
C TYR A 115 -12.37 -13.31 -19.62
N PHE A 116 -13.24 -12.85 -18.73
CA PHE A 116 -13.56 -11.44 -18.56
C PHE A 116 -13.32 -11.02 -17.11
N ILE A 117 -12.91 -9.76 -16.94
CA ILE A 117 -12.53 -9.19 -15.64
C ILE A 117 -13.21 -7.83 -15.50
N PHE A 118 -13.68 -7.53 -14.31
CA PHE A 118 -14.18 -6.20 -13.96
C PHE A 118 -13.10 -5.43 -13.20
N ILE A 119 -12.91 -4.16 -13.55
CA ILE A 119 -11.86 -3.29 -12.99
C ILE A 119 -10.49 -3.98 -13.15
N GLY A 120 -10.20 -4.40 -14.39
CA GLY A 120 -8.94 -5.03 -14.75
C GLY A 120 -7.81 -4.02 -14.93
N PRO A 121 -6.64 -4.47 -15.36
CA PRO A 121 -5.54 -3.56 -15.70
C PRO A 121 -5.98 -2.48 -16.69
N ASN A 122 -5.47 -1.25 -16.53
CA ASN A 122 -5.76 -0.10 -17.39
C ASN A 122 -7.23 0.40 -17.37
N SER A 123 -8.03 0.06 -16.36
CA SER A 123 -9.39 0.59 -16.14
C SER A 123 -9.43 1.81 -15.22
#